data_AF-A0A8E2JMK5-F1
#
_entry.id   AF-A0A8E2JMK5-F1
#
_cell.length_a   1.000
_cell.length_b   1.000
_cell.length_c   1.000
_cell.angle_alpha   90.00
_cell.angle_beta   90.00
_cell.angle_gamma   90.00
#
_symmetry.space_group_name_H-M   'P 1'
#
loop_
_entity.id
_entity.type
_entity.pdbx_description
1 polymer ?
#
loop_
_entity_poly.entity_id
_entity_poly.type
_entity_poly.pdbx_seq_one_letter_code
_entity_poly.pdbx_strand_id
1 'polypeptide(L)'
;MAVLPSLLLFALLLASARADTCGSQQYDPSQYVCYYNQFLCPFVNGEGLSYCNGACYSQYMYQCTDNNTLALLPAVNCPFTMTISNPQAPSINGLVVNACGGGFSAGELSETCTYCPTQVAPYCPSGNETVLYSSGSMASEVPGGQQWYVDPSGALAFTAPHSAFIPSGSQIGGFAAYQNGGLVNLGSPFGFYACPHVSQSVVVYWDIFQQIAGVTVSSSCVGVNILVHPVEDAEYAWEYT
;
A
#
# COMPACT_ATOMS: atom_id res chain seq x y z
N MET A 1 2.80 -58.98 36.92
CA MET A 1 2.83 -58.04 35.78
C MET A 1 2.51 -56.66 36.32
N ALA A 2 3.53 -55.85 36.58
CA ALA A 2 3.39 -54.47 37.02
C ALA A 2 3.82 -53.57 35.86
N VAL A 3 2.92 -52.70 35.41
CA VAL A 3 3.17 -51.78 34.29
C VAL A 3 3.40 -50.40 34.90
N LEU A 4 4.63 -49.89 34.82
CA LEU A 4 4.93 -48.48 35.14
C LEU A 4 4.45 -47.60 33.98
N PRO A 5 3.78 -46.46 34.25
CA PRO A 5 3.52 -45.48 33.21
C PRO A 5 4.78 -44.62 33.03
N SER A 6 5.33 -44.66 31.83
CA SER A 6 6.42 -43.78 31.40
C SER A 6 5.86 -42.36 31.22
N LEU A 7 6.23 -41.44 32.10
CA LEU A 7 5.93 -40.01 31.94
C LEU A 7 6.78 -39.46 30.78
N LEU A 8 6.15 -39.25 29.63
CA LEU A 8 6.70 -38.46 28.54
C LEU A 8 6.68 -36.97 28.95
N LEU A 9 7.84 -36.45 29.32
CA LEU A 9 8.06 -35.02 29.52
C LEU A 9 8.00 -34.31 28.15
N PHE A 10 6.89 -33.64 27.85
CA PHE A 10 6.80 -32.73 26.71
C PHE A 10 7.55 -31.44 27.07
N ALA A 11 8.77 -31.27 26.56
CA ALA A 11 9.47 -29.99 26.67
C ALA A 11 8.77 -28.96 25.77
N LEU A 12 8.04 -28.03 26.37
CA LEU A 12 7.59 -26.83 25.67
C LEU A 12 8.82 -26.02 25.26
N LEU A 13 9.15 -26.05 23.97
CA LEU A 13 10.01 -25.05 23.34
C LEU A 13 9.27 -23.70 23.39
N LEU A 14 9.48 -22.95 24.46
CA LEU A 14 9.10 -21.54 24.51
C LEU A 14 9.96 -20.83 23.47
N ALA A 15 9.35 -20.41 22.37
CA ALA A 15 9.96 -19.43 21.48
C ALA A 15 10.22 -18.17 22.30
N SER A 16 11.47 -17.96 22.68
CA SER A 16 11.91 -16.72 23.32
C SER A 16 11.69 -15.60 22.31
N ALA A 17 10.69 -14.75 22.52
CA ALA A 17 10.64 -13.44 21.89
C ALA A 17 12.02 -12.81 22.09
N ARG A 18 12.72 -12.47 21.00
CA ARG A 18 14.03 -11.82 21.09
C ARG A 18 13.80 -10.45 21.72
N ALA A 19 14.02 -10.34 23.01
CA ALA A 19 13.90 -9.07 23.70
C ALA A 19 15.24 -8.33 23.54
N ASP A 20 15.19 -7.15 22.93
CA ASP A 20 16.31 -6.21 22.86
C ASP A 20 16.09 -5.06 23.87
N THR A 21 17.14 -4.29 24.13
CA THR A 21 17.09 -3.16 25.07
C THR A 21 17.16 -1.82 24.36
N CYS A 22 16.25 -0.92 24.71
CA CYS A 22 16.30 0.49 24.34
C CYS A 22 16.40 1.30 25.63
N GLY A 23 17.64 1.71 25.97
CA GLY A 23 17.96 2.26 27.28
C GLY A 23 17.80 1.19 28.36
N SER A 24 16.87 1.42 29.29
CA SER A 24 16.53 0.43 30.33
C SER A 24 15.30 -0.41 30.01
N GLN A 25 14.63 -0.17 28.87
CA GLN A 25 13.40 -0.85 28.49
C GLN A 25 13.69 -2.07 27.62
N GLN A 26 13.06 -3.21 27.94
CA GLN A 26 13.02 -4.37 27.05
C GLN A 26 11.93 -4.16 26.00
N TYR A 27 12.21 -4.49 24.75
CA TYR A 27 11.25 -4.36 23.66
C TYR A 27 11.39 -5.50 22.64
N ASP A 28 10.35 -5.68 21.83
CA ASP A 28 10.35 -6.61 20.70
C ASP A 28 10.84 -5.88 19.43
N PRO A 29 12.03 -6.23 18.88
CA PRO A 29 12.60 -5.61 17.70
C PRO A 29 11.84 -5.92 16.40
N SER A 30 10.87 -6.84 16.43
CA SER A 30 9.93 -7.03 15.32
C SER A 30 8.77 -6.02 15.33
N GLN A 31 8.53 -5.36 16.47
CA GLN A 31 7.40 -4.44 16.67
C GLN A 31 7.83 -2.99 16.87
N TYR A 32 9.10 -2.75 17.22
CA TYR A 32 9.63 -1.40 17.40
C TYR A 32 11.06 -1.26 16.88
N VAL A 33 11.40 -0.03 16.50
CA VAL A 33 12.76 0.44 16.27
C VAL A 33 13.18 1.36 17.42
N CYS A 34 14.42 1.21 17.90
CA CYS A 34 14.98 2.03 18.97
C CYS A 34 15.88 3.14 18.41
N TYR A 35 15.57 4.39 18.78
CA TYR A 35 16.35 5.57 18.44
C TYR A 35 17.11 6.08 19.66
N TYR A 36 18.38 6.44 19.43
CA TYR A 36 19.30 7.03 20.43
C TYR A 36 19.38 6.26 21.75
N ASN A 37 19.11 4.95 21.73
CA ASN A 37 19.04 4.10 22.91
C ASN A 37 18.06 4.62 23.99
N GLN A 38 17.02 5.35 23.61
CA GLN A 38 16.10 6.00 24.56
C GLN A 38 14.64 6.07 24.10
N PHE A 39 14.39 6.02 22.80
CA PHE A 39 13.04 6.26 22.26
C PHE A 39 12.61 5.12 21.33
N LEU A 40 11.42 4.57 21.54
CA LEU A 40 10.88 3.49 20.73
C LEU A 40 9.83 4.03 19.77
N CYS A 41 9.99 3.71 18.49
CA CYS A 41 8.97 3.94 17.47
C CYS A 41 8.41 2.63 16.95
N PRO A 42 7.08 2.50 16.81
CA PRO A 42 6.47 1.26 16.36
C PRO A 42 6.71 1.03 14.87
N PHE A 43 6.59 -0.23 14.45
CA PHE A 43 6.35 -0.54 13.05
C PHE A 43 4.87 -0.35 12.71
N VAL A 44 4.57 0.34 11.62
CA VAL A 44 3.21 0.50 11.07
C VAL A 44 3.24 0.11 9.60
N ASN A 45 2.43 -0.88 9.20
CA ASN A 45 2.40 -1.40 7.83
C ASN A 45 3.80 -1.81 7.29
N GLY A 46 4.64 -2.34 8.18
CA GLY A 46 6.03 -2.71 7.87
C GLY A 46 7.03 -1.57 7.89
N GLU A 47 6.58 -0.31 8.00
CA GLU A 47 7.44 0.85 8.16
C GLU A 47 7.86 0.99 9.61
N GLY A 48 9.16 0.91 9.90
CA GLY A 48 9.68 1.36 11.18
C GLY A 48 9.62 2.88 11.21
N LEU A 49 8.68 3.45 11.98
CA LEU A 49 8.47 4.89 11.98
C LEU A 49 9.75 5.62 12.39
N SER A 50 10.07 6.70 11.67
CA SER A 50 11.24 7.53 11.95
C SER A 50 11.03 8.40 13.19
N TYR A 51 12.12 8.90 13.76
CA TYR A 51 12.09 9.78 14.93
C TYR A 51 12.47 11.22 14.57
N CYS A 52 11.68 12.19 15.03
CA CYS A 52 12.01 13.60 14.99
C CYS A 52 11.59 14.28 16.30
N ASN A 53 12.57 14.75 17.07
CA ASN A 53 12.36 15.56 18.28
C ASN A 53 11.25 15.07 19.23
N GLY A 54 11.27 13.79 19.58
CA GLY A 54 10.31 13.18 20.51
C GLY A 54 9.03 12.65 19.87
N ALA A 55 8.92 12.66 18.53
CA ALA A 55 7.78 12.12 17.81
C ALA A 55 8.20 11.03 16.81
N CYS A 56 7.38 9.98 16.72
CA CYS A 56 7.44 9.05 15.60
C CYS A 56 6.67 9.61 14.41
N TYR A 57 7.21 9.44 13.21
CA TYR A 57 6.56 9.90 11.99
C TYR A 57 6.80 8.91 10.84
N SER A 58 5.85 8.87 9.90
CA SER A 58 6.04 8.14 8.65
C SER A 58 6.92 8.94 7.70
N GLN A 59 8.03 8.34 7.27
CA GLN A 59 8.94 8.90 6.28
C GLN A 59 8.29 9.00 4.89
N TYR A 60 7.10 8.40 4.70
CA TYR A 60 6.35 8.47 3.46
C TYR A 60 5.45 9.71 3.37
N MET A 61 5.33 10.49 4.45
CA MET A 61 4.54 11.72 4.50
C MET A 61 5.35 12.91 5.03
N TYR A 62 6.30 12.67 5.93
CA TYR A 62 7.05 13.71 6.61
C TYR A 62 8.56 13.51 6.48
N GLN A 63 9.29 14.58 6.75
CA GLN A 63 10.72 14.62 6.94
C GLN A 63 11.06 15.36 8.23
N CYS A 64 12.18 14.97 8.87
CA CYS A 64 12.79 15.76 9.94
C CYS A 64 13.83 16.68 9.32
N THR A 65 13.60 17.99 9.39
CA THR A 65 14.56 18.99 8.89
C THR A 65 15.79 19.08 9.79
N ASP A 66 16.87 19.67 9.29
CA ASP A 66 18.13 19.86 10.04
C ASP A 66 17.96 20.58 11.39
N ASN A 67 16.90 21.40 11.51
CA ASN A 67 16.54 22.10 12.75
C ASN A 67 15.63 21.27 13.67
N ASN A 68 15.61 19.94 13.53
CA ASN A 68 14.76 19.02 14.29
C ASN A 68 13.26 19.36 14.23
N THR A 69 12.82 19.93 13.11
CA THR A 69 11.40 20.29 12.89
C THR A 69 10.79 19.31 11.92
N LEU A 70 9.66 18.72 12.31
CA LEU A 70 8.85 17.85 11.47
C LEU A 70 8.15 18.70 10.40
N ALA A 71 8.34 18.33 9.14
CA ALA A 71 7.71 19.00 7.99
C ALA A 71 7.13 17.96 7.03
N LEU A 72 6.10 18.33 6.28
CA LEU A 72 5.60 17.50 5.18
C LEU A 72 6.66 17.38 4.10
N LEU A 73 6.67 16.23 3.43
CA LEU A 73 7.38 16.07 2.17
C LEU A 73 6.76 16.98 1.09
N PRO A 74 7.52 17.35 0.04
CA PRO A 74 6.96 18.05 -1.11
C PRO A 74 5.85 17.24 -1.79
N ALA A 75 4.77 17.89 -2.21
CA ALA A 75 3.68 17.21 -2.90
C ALA A 75 4.05 16.82 -4.34
N VAL A 76 3.47 15.72 -4.83
CA VAL A 76 3.51 15.28 -6.23
C VAL A 76 2.24 15.79 -6.92
N ASN A 77 2.44 16.67 -7.91
CA ASN A 77 1.38 17.28 -8.72
C ASN A 77 1.44 16.86 -10.20
N CYS A 78 2.29 15.88 -10.52
CA CYS A 78 2.42 15.26 -11.83
C CYS A 78 1.91 13.81 -11.77
N PRO A 79 1.77 13.11 -12.92
CA PRO A 79 1.38 11.72 -12.91
C PRO A 79 2.42 10.86 -12.18
N PHE A 80 1.99 9.73 -11.62
CA PHE A 80 2.86 8.78 -10.95
C PHE A 80 2.39 7.33 -11.13
N THR A 81 3.34 6.40 -11.04
CA THR A 81 3.08 4.96 -10.84
C THR A 81 3.19 4.61 -9.35
N MET A 82 2.77 3.40 -8.99
CA MET A 82 2.67 2.98 -7.59
C MET A 82 3.31 1.62 -7.32
N THR A 83 3.90 1.47 -6.13
CA THR A 83 4.39 0.18 -5.63
C THR A 83 4.00 -0.05 -4.18
N ILE A 84 3.80 -1.31 -3.79
CA ILE A 84 3.65 -1.71 -2.39
C ILE A 84 4.95 -1.46 -1.62
N SER A 85 4.84 -0.99 -0.37
CA SER A 85 5.92 -1.01 0.60
C SER A 85 5.49 -1.66 1.90
N ASN A 86 6.22 -2.71 2.26
CA ASN A 86 6.25 -3.33 3.59
C ASN A 86 7.58 -4.08 3.72
N PRO A 87 8.66 -3.44 4.22
CA PRO A 87 9.95 -4.08 4.39
C PRO A 87 9.96 -5.34 5.28
N GLN A 88 8.95 -5.50 6.16
CA GLN A 88 8.78 -6.70 6.99
C GLN A 88 8.10 -7.86 6.24
N ALA A 89 7.55 -7.61 5.06
CA ALA A 89 6.95 -8.60 4.17
C ALA A 89 7.68 -8.61 2.81
N PRO A 90 8.92 -9.14 2.74
CA PRO A 90 9.79 -9.03 1.57
C PRO A 90 9.23 -9.70 0.31
N SER A 91 8.28 -10.64 0.44
CA SER A 91 7.62 -11.28 -0.70
C SER A 91 6.66 -10.36 -1.46
N ILE A 92 6.22 -9.25 -0.84
CA ILE A 92 5.30 -8.28 -1.47
C ILE A 92 5.88 -6.87 -1.58
N ASN A 93 6.97 -6.59 -0.87
CA ASN A 93 7.62 -5.29 -0.91
C ASN A 93 8.16 -4.99 -2.31
N GLY A 94 7.78 -3.83 -2.86
CA GLY A 94 8.20 -3.38 -4.19
C GLY A 94 7.36 -3.92 -5.34
N LEU A 95 6.30 -4.71 -5.07
CA LEU A 95 5.39 -5.11 -6.13
C LEU A 95 4.69 -3.89 -6.74
N VAL A 96 4.68 -3.81 -8.06
CA VAL A 96 3.98 -2.77 -8.83
C VAL A 96 2.48 -2.94 -8.65
N VAL A 97 1.78 -1.81 -8.47
CA VAL A 97 0.32 -1.76 -8.38
C VAL A 97 -0.23 -1.44 -9.76
N ASN A 98 -1.06 -2.33 -10.29
CA ASN A 98 -1.69 -2.21 -11.61
C ASN A 98 -3.21 -2.07 -11.50
N ALA A 99 -3.82 -1.43 -12.50
CA ALA A 99 -5.24 -1.28 -12.70
C ALA A 99 -5.75 -2.29 -13.74
N CYS A 100 -6.71 -3.11 -13.33
CA CYS A 100 -7.41 -4.04 -14.22
C CYS A 100 -8.78 -4.42 -13.65
N GLY A 101 -9.77 -4.64 -14.52
CA GLY A 101 -11.10 -5.12 -14.14
C GLY A 101 -11.84 -4.18 -13.19
N GLY A 102 -11.58 -2.87 -13.29
CA GLY A 102 -12.14 -1.85 -12.41
C GLY A 102 -11.51 -1.75 -11.01
N GLY A 103 -10.46 -2.53 -10.71
CA GLY A 103 -9.79 -2.55 -9.41
C GLY A 103 -8.27 -2.36 -9.51
N PHE A 104 -7.61 -2.28 -8.34
CA PHE A 104 -6.16 -2.21 -8.24
C PHE A 104 -5.60 -3.44 -7.55
N SER A 105 -4.58 -4.05 -8.15
CA SER A 105 -3.88 -5.21 -7.61
C SER A 105 -2.37 -5.11 -7.78
N ALA A 106 -1.60 -5.97 -7.13
CA ALA A 106 -0.16 -6.07 -7.29
C ALA A 106 0.30 -7.54 -7.27
N GLY A 107 1.41 -7.86 -7.94
CA GLY A 107 1.97 -9.23 -7.93
C GLY A 107 2.17 -9.83 -9.32
N GLU A 108 2.55 -11.11 -9.34
CA GLU A 108 3.03 -11.81 -10.55
C GLU A 108 1.99 -11.88 -11.66
N LEU A 109 0.72 -12.11 -11.33
CA LEU A 109 -0.39 -12.12 -12.30
C LEU A 109 -1.20 -10.82 -12.31
N SER A 110 -0.66 -9.75 -11.70
CA SER A 110 -1.25 -8.41 -11.81
C SER A 110 -0.67 -7.72 -13.03
N GLU A 111 -1.54 -7.31 -13.96
CA GLU A 111 -1.16 -6.57 -15.16
C GLU A 111 -2.00 -5.30 -15.29
N THR A 112 -1.50 -4.33 -16.06
CA THR A 112 -2.28 -3.15 -16.44
C THR A 112 -3.16 -3.54 -17.63
N CYS A 113 -4.47 -3.50 -17.46
CA CYS A 113 -5.43 -3.80 -18.52
C CYS A 113 -5.86 -2.53 -19.21
N THR A 114 -5.57 -2.42 -20.50
CA THR A 114 -5.90 -1.26 -21.33
C THR A 114 -6.51 -1.69 -22.66
N TYR A 115 -7.28 -0.77 -23.26
CA TYR A 115 -7.91 -1.01 -24.55
C TYR A 115 -7.71 0.16 -25.51
N CYS A 116 -7.35 -0.16 -26.76
CA CYS A 116 -7.29 0.79 -27.86
C CYS A 116 -8.37 0.45 -28.90
N PRO A 117 -9.42 1.28 -29.04
CA PRO A 117 -10.47 1.06 -30.03
C PRO A 117 -9.93 1.09 -31.46
N THR A 118 -10.52 0.28 -32.34
CA THR A 118 -10.08 0.17 -33.74
C THR A 118 -10.19 1.47 -34.53
N GLN A 119 -11.07 2.39 -34.12
CA GLN A 119 -11.24 3.70 -34.72
C GLN A 119 -10.12 4.69 -34.34
N VAL A 120 -9.42 4.43 -33.24
CA VAL A 120 -8.30 5.25 -32.73
C VAL A 120 -6.95 4.61 -33.09
N ALA A 121 -6.91 3.29 -33.25
CA ALA A 121 -5.69 2.57 -33.62
C ALA A 121 -5.08 3.09 -34.95
N PRO A 122 -3.73 3.18 -35.04
CA PRO A 122 -2.71 2.81 -34.04
C PRO A 122 -2.28 3.98 -33.14
N TYR A 123 -3.06 5.04 -33.02
CA TYR A 123 -2.64 6.30 -32.38
C TYR A 123 -2.81 6.33 -30.86
N CYS A 124 -3.23 5.23 -30.24
CA CYS A 124 -3.33 5.15 -28.79
C CYS A 124 -1.94 5.15 -28.15
N PRO A 125 -1.82 5.71 -26.93
CA PRO A 125 -0.72 5.41 -26.03
C PRO A 125 -0.51 3.89 -25.85
N SER A 126 0.69 3.48 -25.45
CA SER A 126 1.05 2.06 -25.25
C SER A 126 0.22 1.38 -24.16
N GLY A 127 -0.17 2.11 -23.10
CA GLY A 127 -1.05 1.62 -22.04
C GLY A 127 -0.49 0.41 -21.29
N ASN A 128 0.82 0.35 -21.08
CA ASN A 128 1.48 -0.74 -20.36
C ASN A 128 1.65 -0.47 -18.85
N GLU A 129 1.44 0.76 -18.40
CA GLU A 129 1.59 1.18 -17.01
C GLU A 129 0.29 1.75 -16.43
N THR A 130 0.12 1.53 -15.14
CA THR A 130 -0.93 2.17 -14.35
C THR A 130 -0.43 3.50 -13.82
N VAL A 131 -0.97 4.58 -14.38
CA VAL A 131 -0.55 5.95 -14.08
C VAL A 131 -1.73 6.74 -13.55
N LEU A 132 -1.53 7.40 -12.41
CA LEU A 132 -2.57 8.15 -11.70
C LEU A 132 -2.16 9.60 -11.43
N TYR A 133 -3.14 10.41 -11.10
CA TYR A 133 -2.97 11.72 -10.49
C TYR A 133 -3.53 11.70 -9.06
N SER A 134 -2.89 12.45 -8.16
CA SER A 134 -3.32 12.62 -6.76
C SER A 134 -4.67 13.34 -6.65
N SER A 135 -5.09 14.01 -7.72
CA SER A 135 -6.41 14.64 -7.85
C SER A 135 -7.58 13.66 -7.96
N GLY A 136 -7.32 12.36 -8.17
CA GLY A 136 -8.36 11.34 -8.32
C GLY A 136 -8.58 10.85 -9.76
N SER A 137 -7.76 11.29 -10.73
CA SER A 137 -7.88 10.87 -12.13
C SER A 137 -6.95 9.70 -12.46
N MET A 138 -7.42 8.77 -13.29
CA MET A 138 -6.55 7.89 -14.07
C MET A 138 -5.94 8.68 -15.22
N ALA A 139 -4.72 8.36 -15.64
CA ALA A 139 -4.10 9.00 -16.80
C ALA A 139 -4.58 8.33 -18.10
N SER A 140 -5.82 8.65 -18.50
CA SER A 140 -6.47 8.12 -19.70
C SER A 140 -6.89 9.20 -20.70
N GLU A 141 -6.91 8.85 -21.99
CA GLU A 141 -7.32 9.75 -23.09
C GLU A 141 -8.80 9.59 -23.50
N VAL A 142 -9.48 8.55 -23.00
CA VAL A 142 -10.88 8.28 -23.31
C VAL A 142 -11.77 9.49 -23.02
N PRO A 143 -12.68 9.87 -23.93
CA PRO A 143 -13.61 10.98 -23.69
C PRO A 143 -14.41 10.81 -22.40
N GLY A 144 -14.30 11.83 -21.52
CA GLY A 144 -14.86 11.83 -20.16
C GLY A 144 -13.86 11.45 -19.07
N GLY A 145 -12.70 10.90 -19.45
CA GLY A 145 -11.67 10.42 -18.54
C GLY A 145 -12.11 9.22 -17.71
N GLN A 146 -11.25 8.83 -16.77
CA GLN A 146 -11.58 7.87 -15.72
C GLN A 146 -11.09 8.39 -14.38
N GLN A 147 -11.79 8.02 -13.31
CA GLN A 147 -11.50 8.45 -11.96
C GLN A 147 -11.28 7.24 -11.06
N TRP A 148 -10.27 7.32 -10.19
CA TRP A 148 -10.08 6.33 -9.13
C TRP A 148 -10.71 6.81 -7.82
N TYR A 149 -11.15 5.85 -7.02
CA TYR A 149 -11.85 6.07 -5.76
C TYR A 149 -11.60 4.89 -4.81
N VAL A 150 -12.01 5.06 -3.55
CA VAL A 150 -12.11 3.96 -2.60
C VAL A 150 -13.58 3.60 -2.46
N ASP A 151 -13.93 2.36 -2.76
CA ASP A 151 -15.31 1.89 -2.69
C ASP A 151 -15.78 1.70 -1.22
N PRO A 152 -17.08 1.45 -0.96
CA PRO A 152 -17.58 1.26 0.40
C PRO A 152 -16.98 0.05 1.14
N SER A 153 -16.39 -0.92 0.41
CA SER A 153 -15.66 -2.05 0.98
C SER A 153 -14.20 -1.73 1.29
N GLY A 154 -13.73 -0.52 0.96
CA GLY A 154 -12.35 -0.09 1.09
C GLY A 154 -11.49 -0.42 -0.13
N ALA A 155 -12.00 -1.15 -1.13
CA ALA A 155 -11.21 -1.49 -2.31
C ALA A 155 -10.85 -0.24 -3.10
N LEU A 156 -9.60 -0.14 -3.57
CA LEU A 156 -9.26 0.84 -4.59
C LEU A 156 -9.88 0.39 -5.90
N ALA A 157 -10.61 1.29 -6.54
CA ALA A 157 -11.35 1.03 -7.77
C ALA A 157 -11.29 2.23 -8.70
N PHE A 158 -11.68 2.03 -9.96
CA PHE A 158 -11.77 3.10 -10.94
C PHE A 158 -13.00 2.97 -11.82
N THR A 159 -13.45 4.10 -12.37
CA THR A 159 -14.64 4.14 -13.21
C THR A 159 -14.41 3.45 -14.55
N ALA A 160 -15.42 2.72 -15.03
CA ALA A 160 -15.39 2.14 -16.37
C ALA A 160 -15.25 3.22 -17.46
N PRO A 161 -14.67 2.89 -18.63
CA PRO A 161 -14.60 3.81 -19.77
C PRO A 161 -15.97 4.38 -20.13
N HIS A 162 -16.03 5.66 -20.47
CA HIS A 162 -17.26 6.39 -20.81
C HIS A 162 -18.35 6.39 -19.72
N SER A 163 -18.01 6.08 -18.47
CA SER A 163 -18.93 6.06 -17.35
C SER A 163 -18.39 6.89 -16.20
N ALA A 164 -19.22 7.76 -15.64
CA ALA A 164 -18.94 8.47 -14.40
C ALA A 164 -19.58 7.78 -13.17
N PHE A 165 -20.06 6.53 -13.34
CA PHE A 165 -20.70 5.81 -12.25
C PHE A 165 -19.68 5.46 -11.16
N ILE A 166 -19.92 5.99 -9.96
CA ILE A 166 -19.21 5.63 -8.73
C ILE A 166 -20.25 5.15 -7.72
N PRO A 167 -20.06 3.98 -7.08
CA PRO A 167 -20.99 3.47 -6.08
C PRO A 167 -21.26 4.48 -4.95
N SER A 168 -22.50 4.51 -4.46
CA SER A 168 -22.86 5.34 -3.31
C SER A 168 -22.07 4.90 -2.07
N GLY A 169 -21.48 5.87 -1.36
CA GLY A 169 -20.65 5.62 -0.18
C GLY A 169 -19.15 5.51 -0.47
N SER A 170 -18.75 5.55 -1.74
CA SER A 170 -17.33 5.65 -2.10
C SER A 170 -16.70 6.97 -1.63
N GLN A 171 -15.43 6.92 -1.25
CA GLN A 171 -14.61 8.11 -1.05
C GLN A 171 -14.00 8.53 -2.38
N ILE A 172 -14.22 9.80 -2.74
CA ILE A 172 -13.60 10.46 -3.89
C ILE A 172 -12.69 11.56 -3.35
N GLY A 173 -11.43 11.59 -3.81
CA GLY A 173 -10.45 12.57 -3.38
C GLY A 173 -10.07 12.45 -1.89
N GLY A 174 -9.46 13.51 -1.36
CA GLY A 174 -8.88 13.49 -0.01
C GLY A 174 -7.56 12.71 0.06
N PHE A 175 -6.83 12.65 -1.05
CA PHE A 175 -5.52 12.00 -1.13
C PHE A 175 -4.42 13.03 -1.41
N ALA A 176 -3.24 12.75 -0.90
CA ALA A 176 -2.01 13.46 -1.22
C ALA A 176 -0.94 12.45 -1.63
N ALA A 177 -0.13 12.80 -2.61
CA ALA A 177 1.06 12.04 -3.00
C ALA A 177 2.30 12.88 -2.67
N TYR A 178 3.34 12.25 -2.14
CA TYR A 178 4.54 12.95 -1.66
C TYR A 178 5.80 12.48 -2.39
N GLN A 179 6.69 13.42 -2.73
CA GLN A 179 7.95 13.12 -3.41
C GLN A 179 8.83 12.25 -2.52
N ASN A 180 9.36 11.16 -3.07
CA ASN A 180 10.10 10.12 -2.32
C ASN A 180 9.29 9.51 -1.16
N GLY A 181 7.96 9.66 -1.20
CA GLY A 181 7.04 9.21 -0.17
C GLY A 181 5.93 8.35 -0.75
N GLY A 182 4.77 8.44 -0.11
CA GLY A 182 3.62 7.60 -0.45
C GLY A 182 2.38 8.38 -0.85
N LEU A 183 1.41 7.62 -1.36
CA LEU A 183 0.03 8.02 -1.47
C LEU A 183 -0.60 7.93 -0.07
N VAL A 184 -1.19 9.01 0.41
CA VAL A 184 -1.80 9.10 1.73
C VAL A 184 -3.24 9.55 1.60
N ASN A 185 -4.15 8.80 2.23
CA ASN A 185 -5.51 9.24 2.45
C ASN A 185 -5.56 10.18 3.66
N LEU A 186 -5.84 11.46 3.41
CA LEU A 186 -5.90 12.50 4.44
C LEU A 186 -7.08 12.32 5.41
N GLY A 187 -8.11 11.58 5.00
CA GLY A 187 -9.25 11.22 5.85
C GLY A 187 -9.03 9.94 6.68
N SER A 188 -8.05 9.11 6.30
CA SER A 188 -7.71 7.87 7.00
C SER A 188 -6.23 7.50 6.76
N PRO A 189 -5.29 8.10 7.51
CA PRO A 189 -3.86 7.94 7.25
C PRO A 189 -3.29 6.59 7.74
N PHE A 190 -4.14 5.58 7.99
CA PHE A 190 -3.72 4.26 8.46
C PHE A 190 -3.04 3.40 7.38
N GLY A 191 -2.92 3.92 6.15
CA GLY A 191 -2.31 3.22 5.01
C GLY A 191 -3.27 2.27 4.31
N PHE A 192 -2.75 1.19 3.75
CA PHE A 192 -3.50 0.26 2.89
C PHE A 192 -3.36 -1.18 3.38
N TYR A 193 -4.19 -2.07 2.86
CA TYR A 193 -4.03 -3.51 2.94
C TYR A 193 -3.76 -4.06 1.54
N ALA A 194 -2.84 -5.01 1.46
CA ALA A 194 -2.69 -5.92 0.33
C ALA A 194 -3.35 -7.25 0.72
N CYS A 195 -4.42 -7.63 0.04
CA CYS A 195 -5.20 -8.82 0.34
C CYS A 195 -4.94 -9.92 -0.70
N PRO A 196 -4.53 -11.14 -0.31
CA PRO A 196 -4.12 -12.14 -1.27
C PRO A 196 -5.32 -12.70 -2.05
N HIS A 197 -5.20 -12.71 -3.37
CA HIS A 197 -6.06 -13.48 -4.24
C HIS A 197 -5.45 -14.87 -4.46
N VAL A 198 -6.20 -15.93 -4.14
CA VAL A 198 -5.69 -17.30 -4.16
C VAL A 198 -6.34 -18.09 -5.29
N SER A 199 -5.53 -18.64 -6.19
CA SER A 199 -5.95 -19.58 -7.23
C SER A 199 -5.19 -20.90 -7.05
N GLN A 200 -5.92 -22.01 -7.02
CA GLN A 200 -5.34 -23.36 -6.84
C GLN A 200 -4.34 -23.45 -5.66
N SER A 201 -4.66 -22.80 -4.53
CA SER A 201 -3.84 -22.72 -3.32
C SER A 201 -2.54 -21.91 -3.43
N VAL A 202 -2.36 -21.12 -4.50
CA VAL A 202 -1.24 -20.21 -4.70
C VAL A 202 -1.75 -18.77 -4.70
N VAL A 203 -1.04 -17.87 -4.02
CA VAL A 203 -1.32 -16.43 -4.11
C VAL A 203 -0.84 -15.95 -5.47
N VAL A 204 -1.76 -15.41 -6.28
CA VAL A 204 -1.48 -14.99 -7.66
C VAL A 204 -1.29 -13.48 -7.79
N TYR A 205 -2.04 -12.71 -7.02
CA TYR A 205 -1.91 -11.26 -6.88
C TYR A 205 -2.51 -10.82 -5.55
N TRP A 206 -2.40 -9.53 -5.26
CA TRP A 206 -2.86 -8.89 -4.04
C TRP A 206 -3.76 -7.72 -4.39
N ASP A 207 -5.02 -7.80 -4.00
CA ASP A 207 -5.97 -6.69 -4.15
C ASP A 207 -5.67 -5.58 -3.14
N ILE A 208 -5.76 -4.32 -3.58
CA ILE A 208 -5.41 -3.16 -2.75
C ILE A 208 -6.65 -2.55 -2.11
N PHE A 209 -6.63 -2.45 -0.80
CA PHE A 209 -7.70 -1.85 0.00
C PHE A 209 -7.15 -0.69 0.82
N GLN A 210 -7.86 0.42 0.90
CA GLN A 210 -7.63 1.45 1.91
C GLN A 210 -8.02 0.92 3.29
N GLN A 211 -7.18 1.19 4.30
CA GLN A 211 -7.60 1.00 5.69
C GLN A 211 -8.59 2.12 6.05
N ILE A 212 -9.87 1.80 6.15
CA ILE A 212 -10.95 2.70 6.58
C ILE A 212 -11.72 2.11 7.77
N ALA A 213 -12.23 3.00 8.64
CA ALA A 213 -12.98 2.57 9.82
C ALA A 213 -14.28 1.85 9.43
N GLY A 214 -14.58 0.74 10.13
CA GLY A 214 -15.80 -0.03 9.92
C GLY A 214 -15.73 -1.07 8.80
N VAL A 215 -14.65 -1.10 8.03
CA VAL A 215 -14.35 -2.18 7.08
C VAL A 215 -13.43 -3.20 7.72
N THR A 216 -13.79 -4.48 7.61
CA THR A 216 -12.96 -5.60 8.05
C THR A 216 -12.48 -6.36 6.83
N VAL A 217 -11.17 -6.49 6.68
CA VAL A 217 -10.54 -7.34 5.66
C VAL A 217 -10.18 -8.71 6.22
N SER A 218 -9.83 -9.66 5.35
CA SER A 218 -9.35 -10.98 5.77
C SER A 218 -8.10 -10.85 6.65
N SER A 219 -7.94 -11.75 7.63
CA SER A 219 -6.71 -11.83 8.44
C SER A 219 -5.47 -12.23 7.64
N SER A 220 -5.65 -12.70 6.40
CA SER A 220 -4.56 -12.97 5.46
C SER A 220 -4.05 -11.72 4.74
N CYS A 221 -4.73 -10.58 4.88
CA CYS A 221 -4.27 -9.32 4.31
C CYS A 221 -3.09 -8.77 5.12
N VAL A 222 -2.18 -8.10 4.42
CA VAL A 222 -0.98 -7.51 5.00
C VAL A 222 -1.11 -5.99 4.94
N GLY A 223 -0.86 -5.29 6.05
CA GLY A 223 -0.80 -3.83 6.07
C GLY A 223 0.38 -3.34 5.23
N VAL A 224 0.14 -2.40 4.32
CA VAL A 224 1.16 -1.85 3.41
C VAL A 224 1.03 -0.34 3.29
N ASN A 225 2.12 0.31 2.91
CA ASN A 225 2.10 1.65 2.35
C ASN A 225 2.15 1.56 0.82
N ILE A 226 1.69 2.60 0.14
CA ILE A 226 1.78 2.71 -1.32
C ILE A 226 2.76 3.83 -1.64
N LEU A 227 3.91 3.49 -2.20
CA LEU A 227 4.89 4.46 -2.66
C LEU A 227 4.49 4.99 -4.03
N VAL A 228 4.77 6.26 -4.26
CA VAL A 228 4.50 6.93 -5.54
C VAL A 228 5.81 7.23 -6.25
N HIS A 229 5.84 6.97 -7.56
CA HIS A 229 6.98 7.24 -8.43
C HIS A 229 6.56 8.22 -9.51
N PRO A 230 6.87 9.52 -9.36
CA PRO A 230 6.55 10.53 -10.36
C PRO A 230 7.11 10.18 -11.74
N VAL A 231 6.30 10.40 -12.78
CA VAL A 231 6.68 10.16 -14.18
C VAL A 231 6.49 11.44 -14.98
N GLU A 232 7.54 11.85 -15.72
CA GLU A 232 7.51 13.07 -16.54
C GLU A 232 6.95 12.80 -17.95
N ASP A 233 7.23 11.62 -18.51
CA ASP A 233 6.79 11.16 -19.84
C ASP A 233 5.92 9.89 -19.70
N ALA A 234 4.80 9.99 -19.00
CA ALA A 234 4.01 8.81 -18.68
C ALA A 234 3.43 8.13 -19.93
N GLU A 235 3.57 6.81 -20.00
CA GLU A 235 2.90 5.98 -21.00
C GLU A 235 1.43 5.81 -20.60
N TYR A 236 0.59 6.77 -21.00
CA TYR A 236 -0.85 6.78 -20.73
C TYR A 236 -1.55 5.55 -21.31
N ALA A 237 -2.83 5.38 -20.97
CA ALA A 237 -3.73 4.47 -21.69
C ALA A 237 -4.71 5.27 -22.53
N TRP A 238 -5.21 4.70 -23.63
CA TRP A 238 -6.46 5.22 -24.18
C TRP A 238 -7.58 5.06 -23.15
N GLU A 239 -7.81 3.83 -22.68
CA GLU A 239 -8.65 3.57 -21.53
C GLU A 239 -8.11 2.39 -20.70
N TYR A 240 -8.33 2.44 -19.40
CA TYR A 240 -8.12 1.32 -18.47
C TYR A 240 -9.40 0.48 -18.41
N THR A 241 -9.27 -0.85 -18.39
CA THR A 241 -10.41 -1.80 -18.42
C THR A 241 -10.43 -2.71 -17.21
#